data_AF-A0AAW5JX71-F1
#
_entry.id   AF-A0AAW5JX71-F1
#
_cell.length_a   1.000
_cell.length_b   1.000
_cell.length_c   1.000
_cell.angle_alpha   90.00
_cell.angle_beta   90.00
_cell.angle_gamma   90.00
#
_symmetry.space_group_name_H-M   'P 1'
#
loop_
_entity.id
_entity.type
_entity.pdbx_description
1 polymer ?
#
loop_
_entity_poly.entity_id
_entity_poly.type
_entity_poly.pdbx_seq_one_letter_code
_entity_poly.pdbx_strand_id
1 'polypeptide(L)' 'MSNKLVYIGGVAYWMTPEGSFTAVEMKDGVPVEHIVIKRR' A
#
# COMPACT_ATOMS: atom_id res chain seq x y z
N MET A 1 4.76 -12.13 4.70
CA MET A 1 4.81 -11.50 3.36
C MET A 1 4.44 -10.04 3.53
N SER A 2 5.16 -9.11 2.91
CA SER A 2 4.91 -7.66 3.01
C SER A 2 3.95 -7.17 1.92
N ASN A 3 3.36 -6.00 2.12
CA ASN A 3 2.56 -5.34 1.10
C ASN A 3 3.46 -4.93 -0.09
N LYS A 4 2.90 -4.96 -1.30
CA LYS A 4 3.60 -4.57 -2.53
C LYS A 4 2.98 -3.30 -3.10
N LEU A 5 3.80 -2.34 -3.50
CA LEU A 5 3.34 -1.16 -4.25
C LEU A 5 3.06 -1.54 -5.71
N VAL A 6 1.87 -1.22 -6.20
CA VAL A 6 1.47 -1.42 -7.60
C VAL A 6 0.80 -0.17 -8.16
N TYR A 7 0.87 0.02 -9.48
CA TYR A 7 0.22 1.13 -10.17
C TYR A 7 -0.86 0.57 -11.10
N ILE A 8 -2.11 1.02 -10.91
CA ILE A 8 -3.27 0.62 -11.73
C ILE A 8 -3.85 1.87 -12.35
N GLY A 9 -3.79 1.98 -13.68
CA GLY A 9 -4.27 3.17 -14.39
C GLY A 9 -3.58 4.47 -13.98
N GLY A 10 -2.31 4.40 -13.54
CA GLY A 10 -1.55 5.55 -13.05
C GLY A 10 -1.74 5.89 -11.57
N VAL A 11 -2.65 5.20 -10.87
CA VAL A 11 -2.91 5.40 -9.44
C VAL A 11 -2.17 4.35 -8.61
N ALA A 12 -1.55 4.76 -7.51
CA ALA A 12 -0.76 3.89 -6.64
C ALA A 12 -1.64 3.15 -5.61
N TYR A 13 -1.40 1.85 -5.45
CA TYR A 13 -2.08 0.97 -4.50
C TYR A 13 -1.10 0.06 -3.75
N TRP A 14 -1.42 -0.21 -2.48
CA TRP A 14 -0.81 -1.26 -1.69
C TRP A 14 -1.57 -2.56 -1.92
N MET A 15 -0.91 -3.56 -2.47
CA MET A 15 -1.43 -4.92 -2.62
C MET A 15 -1.01 -5.74 -1.42
N THR A 16 -1.97 -6.25 -0.65
CA THR A 16 -1.70 -7.19 0.43
C THR A 16 -1.38 -8.58 -0.15
N PRO A 17 -0.65 -9.44 0.57
CA PRO A 17 -0.38 -10.81 0.12
C PRO A 17 -1.64 -11.63 -0.16
N GLU A 18 -2.76 -11.29 0.48
CA GLU A 18 -4.07 -11.90 0.30
C GLU A 18 -4.79 -11.40 -0.98
N GLY A 19 -4.16 -10.51 -1.75
CA GLY A 19 -4.69 -9.97 -3.00
C GLY A 19 -5.65 -8.80 -2.82
N SER A 20 -5.73 -8.20 -1.62
CA SER A 20 -6.54 -7.01 -1.40
C SER A 20 -5.77 -5.75 -1.81
N PHE A 21 -6.47 -4.74 -2.31
CA PHE A 21 -5.88 -3.46 -2.72
C PHE A 21 -6.32 -2.34 -1.78
N THR A 22 -5.38 -1.54 -1.32
CA THR A 22 -5.63 -0.34 -0.51
C THR A 22 -5.02 0.85 -1.21
N ALA A 23 -5.72 1.98 -1.26
CA ALA A 23 -5.17 3.20 -1.86
C ALA A 23 -3.91 3.65 -1.11
N VAL A 24 -2.88 4.06 -1.86
CA VAL A 24 -1.64 4.58 -1.28
C VAL A 24 -1.86 6.04 -0.91
N GLU A 25 -1.52 6.38 0.34
CA GLU A 25 -1.38 7.77 0.72
C GLU A 25 -0.07 8.33 0.15
N MET A 26 -0.15 9.47 -0.53
CA MET A 26 1.01 10.16 -1.08
C MET A 26 1.34 11.35 -0.18
N LYS A 27 2.59 11.46 0.27
CA LYS A 27 3.09 12.60 1.04
C LYS A 27 4.37 13.11 0.40
N ASP A 28 4.38 14.39 0.02
CA ASP A 28 5.51 15.02 -0.68
C ASP A 28 5.94 14.29 -1.97
N GLY A 29 4.99 13.67 -2.66
CA GLY A 29 5.23 12.89 -3.88
C GLY A 29 5.76 11.48 -3.64
N VAL A 30 5.90 11.06 -2.39
CA VAL A 30 6.39 9.74 -1.99
C VAL A 30 5.24 8.89 -1.43
N PRO A 31 5.11 7.62 -1.83
CA PRO A 31 4.12 6.71 -1.25
C PRO A 31 4.45 6.41 0.22
N VAL A 32 3.49 6.66 1.10
CA VAL A 32 3.62 6.38 2.53
C VAL A 32 3.30 4.91 2.80
N GLU A 33 4.25 4.20 3.38
CA GLU A 33 4.05 2.82 3.82
C GLU A 33 3.46 2.80 5.24
N HIS A 34 2.20 2.36 5.37
CA HIS A 34 1.57 2.14 6.67
C HIS A 34 1.83 0.70 7.11
N ILE A 35 2.80 0.51 8.00
CA ILE A 35 3.00 -0.77 8.68
C ILE A 35 1.84 -0.93 9.67
N VAL A 36 0.82 -1.69 9.31
CA VAL A 36 -0.27 -2.04 10.23
C VAL A 36 0.30 -3.01 11.28
N ILE A 37 0.74 -2.47 12.41
CA ILE A 37 1.11 -3.30 13.57
C ILE A 37 -0.19 -3.84 14.15
N LYS A 38 -0.52 -5.09 13.84
CA LYS A 38 -1.60 -5.82 14.50
C LYS A 38 -1.18 -6.05 15.96
N ARG A 39 -1.59 -5.17 16.88
CA ARG A 39 -1.45 -5.42 18.32
C ARG A 39 -2.23 -6.71 18.65
N ARG A 40 -1.52 -7.69 19.20
CA ARG A 40 -2.10 -8.88 19.83
C ARG A 40 -2.81 -8.51 21.12
#